data_AF-A0ABC8SE85-F1
#
_entry.id   AF-A0ABC8SE85-F1
#
_cell.length_a   1.000
_cell.length_b   1.000
_cell.length_c   1.000
_cell.angle_alpha   90.00
_cell.angle_beta   90.00
_cell.angle_gamma   90.00
#
_symmetry.space_group_name_H-M   'P 1'
#
loop_
_entity.id
_entity.type
_entity.pdbx_description
1 polymer ?
#
loop_
_entity_poly.entity_id
_entity_poly.type
_entity_poly.pdbx_seq_one_letter_code
_entity_poly.pdbx_strand_id
1 'polypeptide(L)'
;MKILTERSYMFTTTVEREISYELPDGQVITIGAERFRCPNVLFQPSLIGMETAGIHETTYNSIMKCDVDIWKDLYGNIVLSGGSTMFHGIADCMSKEITGLAPSNMKIKVVAPPERKYSVWIGGSILAPLSAFQKVYLTAVTSLLEKYGIDPKQIGRLEVGSETVIDKSKSIKTFLMQIFELVRNEGLVVRMLRLVRILESNL
;
A
#
# COMPACT_ATOMS: atom_id res chain seq x y z
N MET A 1 -4.42 10.71 -37.63
CA MET A 1 -4.74 10.49 -36.22
C MET A 1 -4.80 8.98 -35.99
N LYS A 2 -3.63 8.33 -35.87
CA LYS A 2 -3.51 6.89 -35.64
C LYS A 2 -3.57 6.66 -34.13
N ILE A 3 -4.76 6.36 -33.64
CA ILE A 3 -5.01 6.06 -32.23
C ILE A 3 -4.50 4.64 -31.97
N LEU A 4 -3.49 4.55 -31.10
CA LEU A 4 -2.83 3.33 -30.64
C LEU A 4 -3.80 2.48 -29.81
N THR A 5 -4.59 1.66 -30.50
CA THR A 5 -5.33 0.52 -29.95
C THR A 5 -4.47 -0.74 -30.11
N GLU A 6 -3.52 -1.03 -29.21
CA GLU A 6 -2.75 -2.29 -29.32
C GLU A 6 -2.01 -2.75 -28.04
N ARG A 7 -2.57 -2.52 -26.85
CA ARG A 7 -2.31 -3.38 -25.68
C ARG A 7 -3.63 -3.68 -24.99
N SER A 8 -4.08 -4.91 -25.19
CA SER A 8 -5.32 -5.49 -24.70
C SER A 8 -5.32 -5.62 -23.16
N TYR A 9 -5.40 -4.50 -22.45
CA TYR A 9 -5.86 -4.45 -21.07
C TYR A 9 -7.40 -4.54 -21.05
N MET A 10 -7.93 -5.68 -21.50
CA MET A 10 -9.35 -5.95 -21.47
C MET A 10 -9.71 -6.58 -20.12
N PHE A 11 -10.09 -5.74 -19.15
CA PHE A 11 -11.12 -6.10 -18.18
C PHE A 11 -12.44 -6.25 -18.96
N THR A 12 -12.63 -7.32 -19.73
CA THR A 12 -13.89 -7.51 -20.45
C THR A 12 -14.54 -8.82 -20.05
N THR A 13 -15.69 -8.68 -19.42
CA THR A 13 -16.89 -9.36 -19.91
C THR A 13 -18.10 -8.48 -19.61
N THR A 14 -18.79 -8.12 -20.69
CA THR A 14 -20.22 -7.74 -20.79
C THR A 14 -20.68 -6.48 -20.04
N VAL A 15 -21.01 -5.45 -20.83
CA VAL A 15 -22.16 -4.52 -20.67
C VAL A 15 -22.71 -4.43 -19.25
N GLU A 16 -22.61 -3.23 -18.63
CA GLU A 16 -23.11 -2.81 -17.29
C GLU A 16 -22.03 -2.71 -16.20
N ARG A 17 -22.01 -1.71 -15.31
CA ARG A 17 -22.95 -0.64 -14.99
C ARG A 17 -22.12 0.54 -14.49
N GLU A 18 -22.30 1.68 -15.11
CA GLU A 18 -22.19 2.96 -14.40
C GLU A 18 -22.76 2.79 -12.98
N ILE A 19 -21.92 3.02 -11.97
CA ILE A 19 -22.38 2.97 -10.58
C ILE A 19 -22.70 4.38 -10.15
N SER A 20 -23.93 4.53 -9.67
CA SER A 20 -24.37 5.72 -8.97
C SER A 20 -23.83 5.72 -7.55
N TYR A 21 -23.11 6.78 -7.18
CA TYR A 21 -22.65 7.03 -5.82
C TYR A 21 -23.32 8.29 -5.30
N GLU A 22 -23.95 8.19 -4.13
CA GLU A 22 -24.55 9.32 -3.45
C GLU A 22 -23.51 10.02 -2.58
N LEU A 23 -23.30 11.31 -2.85
CA LEU A 23 -22.42 12.18 -2.09
C LEU A 23 -23.09 12.59 -0.76
N PRO A 24 -22.33 13.04 0.24
CA PRO A 24 -22.88 13.47 1.54
C PRO A 24 -23.89 14.64 1.46
N ASP A 25 -23.92 15.38 0.35
CA ASP A 25 -24.87 16.45 0.05
C ASP A 25 -26.17 15.95 -0.63
N GLY A 26 -26.29 14.62 -0.83
CA GLY A 26 -27.42 13.97 -1.51
C GLY A 26 -27.31 13.97 -3.03
N GLN A 27 -26.25 14.53 -3.61
CA GLN A 27 -26.04 14.50 -5.06
C GLN A 27 -25.58 13.11 -5.50
N VAL A 28 -26.25 12.54 -6.51
CA VAL A 28 -25.87 11.26 -7.10
C VAL A 28 -24.93 11.50 -8.28
N ILE A 29 -23.70 11.01 -8.18
CA ILE A 29 -22.73 11.00 -9.28
C ILE A 29 -22.69 9.63 -9.95
N THR A 30 -22.50 9.61 -11.26
CA THR A 30 -22.44 8.37 -12.04
C THR A 30 -20.99 8.12 -12.43
N ILE A 31 -20.44 6.97 -12.03
CA ILE A 31 -19.04 6.61 -12.29
C ILE A 31 -19.00 5.43 -13.26
N GLY A 32 -18.40 5.63 -14.43
CA GLY A 32 -18.31 4.66 -15.51
C GLY A 32 -16.91 4.08 -15.63
N ALA A 33 -16.24 4.40 -16.74
CA ALA A 33 -14.93 3.85 -17.11
C ALA A 33 -13.81 4.24 -16.12
N GLU A 34 -13.98 5.33 -15.37
CA GLU A 34 -13.02 5.83 -14.37
C GLU A 34 -12.70 4.77 -13.32
N ARG A 35 -13.67 3.91 -12.97
CA ARG A 35 -13.50 2.83 -12.00
C ARG A 35 -12.39 1.85 -12.37
N PHE A 36 -12.13 1.68 -13.66
CA PHE A 36 -11.09 0.80 -14.18
C PHE A 36 -9.83 1.56 -14.58
N ARG A 37 -9.97 2.81 -15.04
CA ARG A 37 -8.83 3.67 -15.37
C ARG A 37 -7.98 4.00 -14.15
N CYS A 38 -8.60 4.31 -13.01
CA CYS A 38 -7.90 4.63 -11.77
C CYS A 38 -6.97 3.51 -11.30
N PRO A 39 -7.41 2.25 -11.11
CA PRO A 39 -6.52 1.17 -10.69
C PRO A 39 -5.52 0.76 -11.79
N ASN A 40 -5.84 0.97 -13.07
CA ASN A 40 -4.89 0.71 -14.16
C ASN A 40 -3.63 1.56 -14.08
N VAL A 41 -3.65 2.72 -13.42
CA VAL A 41 -2.45 3.53 -13.17
C VAL A 41 -1.37 2.75 -12.41
N LEU A 42 -1.74 1.77 -11.57
CA LEU A 42 -0.78 0.92 -10.88
C LEU A 42 0.01 0.03 -11.85
N PHE A 43 -0.61 -0.39 -12.95
CA PHE A 43 0.04 -1.19 -13.98
C PHE A 43 0.68 -0.29 -15.04
N GLN A 44 0.09 0.86 -15.34
CA GLN A 44 0.59 1.80 -16.33
C GLN A 44 0.69 3.22 -15.75
N PRO A 45 1.78 3.54 -15.01
CA PRO A 45 1.99 4.86 -14.43
C PRO A 45 2.11 5.99 -15.47
N SER A 46 2.43 5.66 -16.72
CA SER A 46 2.49 6.63 -17.81
C SER A 46 1.14 7.31 -18.11
N LEU A 47 0.01 6.73 -17.67
CA LEU A 47 -1.31 7.35 -17.78
C LEU A 47 -1.43 8.67 -17.00
N ILE A 48 -0.59 8.87 -15.98
CA ILE A 48 -0.50 10.12 -15.20
C ILE A 48 0.80 10.89 -15.47
N GLY A 49 1.52 10.53 -16.54
CA GLY A 49 2.80 11.16 -16.89
C GLY A 49 3.98 10.73 -16.01
N MET A 50 3.87 9.61 -15.29
CA MET A 50 4.99 9.05 -14.52
C MET A 50 5.77 8.04 -15.34
N GLU A 51 7.09 8.23 -15.44
CA GLU A 51 8.03 7.31 -16.11
C GLU A 51 8.55 6.22 -15.16
N THR A 52 7.68 5.69 -14.31
CA THR A 52 8.00 4.59 -13.40
C THR A 52 7.42 3.28 -13.92
N ALA A 53 8.11 2.17 -13.66
CA ALA A 53 7.60 0.84 -13.97
C ALA A 53 6.30 0.55 -13.20
N GLY A 54 5.40 -0.22 -13.82
CA GLY A 54 4.19 -0.68 -13.16
C GLY A 54 4.47 -1.67 -12.02
N ILE A 55 3.46 -1.99 -11.21
CA ILE A 55 3.63 -2.94 -10.10
C ILE A 55 4.06 -4.34 -10.58
N HIS A 56 3.52 -4.79 -11.71
CA HIS A 56 3.85 -6.09 -12.31
C HIS A 56 5.31 -6.17 -12.77
N GLU A 57 5.79 -5.17 -13.51
CA GLU A 57 7.20 -5.05 -13.90
C GLU A 57 8.12 -4.90 -12.69
N THR A 58 7.73 -4.11 -11.69
CA THR A 58 8.53 -3.92 -10.46
C THR A 58 8.67 -5.23 -9.69
N THR A 59 7.60 -6.01 -9.56
CA THR A 59 7.64 -7.35 -8.95
C THR A 59 8.53 -8.29 -9.74
N TYR A 60 8.38 -8.35 -11.08
CA TYR A 60 9.25 -9.15 -11.94
C TYR A 60 10.74 -8.78 -11.78
N ASN A 61 11.06 -7.48 -11.85
CA ASN A 61 12.42 -6.97 -11.68
C ASN A 61 13.00 -7.28 -10.30
N SER A 62 12.16 -7.32 -9.26
CA SER A 62 12.58 -7.68 -7.91
C SER A 62 12.95 -9.16 -7.82
N ILE A 63 12.17 -10.04 -8.47
CA ILE A 63 12.46 -11.47 -8.54
C ILE A 63 13.72 -11.73 -9.39
N MET A 64 13.90 -11.03 -10.50
CA MET A 64 15.10 -11.17 -11.35
C MET A 64 16.41 -10.74 -10.66
N LYS A 65 16.33 -9.91 -9.61
CA LYS A 65 17.48 -9.53 -8.78
C LYS A 65 17.81 -10.58 -7.71
N CYS A 66 16.92 -11.53 -7.48
CA CYS A 66 17.12 -12.64 -6.57
C CYS A 66 17.85 -13.80 -7.25
N ASP A 67 18.45 -14.69 -6.45
CA ASP A 67 19.08 -15.91 -6.95
C ASP A 67 18.08 -16.81 -7.69
N VAL A 68 18.53 -17.44 -8.79
CA VAL A 68 17.70 -18.29 -9.67
C VAL A 68 17.09 -19.45 -8.89
N ASP A 69 17.80 -19.97 -7.89
CA ASP A 69 17.34 -21.11 -7.08
C ASP A 69 16.05 -20.81 -6.31
N ILE A 70 15.81 -19.53 -5.95
CA ILE A 70 14.62 -19.12 -5.19
C ILE A 70 13.47 -18.61 -6.08
N TRP A 71 13.67 -18.49 -7.40
CA TRP A 71 12.64 -17.97 -8.30
C TRP A 71 11.35 -18.78 -8.27
N LYS A 72 11.46 -20.11 -8.20
CA LYS A 72 10.31 -21.00 -8.14
C LYS A 72 9.42 -20.71 -6.93
N ASP A 73 10.04 -20.48 -5.78
CA ASP A 73 9.33 -20.18 -4.54
C ASP A 73 8.76 -18.76 -4.56
N LEU A 74 9.47 -17.79 -5.13
CA LEU A 74 9.00 -16.42 -5.26
C LEU A 74 7.79 -16.30 -6.20
N TYR A 75 7.85 -16.88 -7.40
CA TYR A 75 6.71 -16.88 -8.33
C TYR A 75 5.51 -17.68 -7.81
N GLY A 76 5.78 -18.76 -7.05
CA GLY A 76 4.76 -19.59 -6.43
C GLY A 76 4.08 -18.97 -5.21
N ASN A 77 4.58 -17.84 -4.68
CA ASN A 77 4.11 -17.23 -3.44
C ASN A 77 4.05 -15.69 -3.50
N ILE A 78 3.46 -15.12 -4.55
CA ILE A 78 3.24 -13.68 -4.62
C ILE A 78 2.03 -13.31 -3.76
N VAL A 79 2.26 -12.68 -2.60
CA VAL A 79 1.19 -12.32 -1.65
C VAL A 79 0.85 -10.83 -1.75
N LEU A 80 -0.42 -10.52 -1.97
CA LEU A 80 -0.91 -9.14 -1.99
C LEU A 80 -1.27 -8.66 -0.59
N SER A 81 -0.80 -7.46 -0.23
CA SER A 81 -1.07 -6.81 1.07
C SER A 81 -1.32 -5.31 0.91
N GLY A 82 -2.14 -4.75 1.79
CA GLY A 82 -2.45 -3.32 1.85
C GLY A 82 -3.75 -2.90 1.16
N GLY A 83 -4.29 -1.75 1.56
CA GLY A 83 -5.59 -1.25 1.10
C GLY A 83 -5.70 -1.07 -0.41
N SER A 84 -4.65 -0.60 -1.08
CA SER A 84 -4.64 -0.41 -2.54
C SER A 84 -4.68 -1.72 -3.34
N THR A 85 -4.47 -2.88 -2.69
CA THR A 85 -4.64 -4.20 -3.33
C THR A 85 -6.07 -4.74 -3.17
N MET A 86 -6.99 -3.96 -2.61
CA MET A 86 -8.40 -4.35 -2.44
C MET A 86 -9.24 -4.17 -3.70
N PHE A 87 -8.70 -3.62 -4.79
CA PHE A 87 -9.41 -3.53 -6.07
C PHE A 87 -9.84 -4.92 -6.56
N HIS A 88 -11.08 -5.01 -7.01
CA HIS A 88 -11.63 -6.26 -7.53
C HIS A 88 -10.88 -6.69 -8.80
N GLY A 89 -10.54 -7.96 -8.92
CA GLY A 89 -9.80 -8.51 -10.07
C GLY A 89 -8.32 -8.14 -10.15
N ILE A 90 -7.74 -7.44 -9.16
CA ILE A 90 -6.31 -7.10 -9.18
C ILE A 90 -5.41 -8.34 -9.11
N ALA A 91 -5.83 -9.39 -8.39
CA ALA A 91 -5.09 -10.64 -8.29
C ALA A 91 -5.01 -11.36 -9.63
N ASP A 92 -6.13 -11.41 -10.37
CA ASP A 92 -6.20 -12.01 -11.70
C ASP A 92 -5.39 -11.22 -12.71
N CYS A 93 -5.48 -9.88 -12.65
CA CYS A 93 -4.67 -8.98 -13.48
C CYS A 93 -3.18 -9.22 -13.22
N MET A 94 -2.75 -9.18 -11.96
CA MET A 94 -1.35 -9.41 -11.56
C MET A 94 -0.86 -10.79 -12.02
N SER A 95 -1.68 -11.83 -11.88
CA SER A 95 -1.33 -13.18 -12.33
C SER A 95 -1.11 -13.24 -13.85
N LYS A 96 -1.99 -12.61 -14.63
CA LYS A 96 -1.86 -12.53 -16.10
C LYS A 96 -0.62 -11.77 -16.52
N GLU A 97 -0.39 -10.58 -15.95
CA GLU A 97 0.76 -9.73 -16.30
C GLU A 97 2.09 -10.41 -15.96
N ILE A 98 2.21 -11.02 -14.77
CA ILE A 98 3.41 -11.75 -14.39
C ILE A 98 3.62 -13.00 -15.25
N THR A 99 2.55 -13.68 -15.65
CA THR A 99 2.64 -14.81 -16.59
C THR A 99 3.15 -14.40 -17.96
N GLY A 100 2.84 -13.18 -18.42
CA GLY A 100 3.37 -12.63 -19.66
C GLY A 100 4.86 -12.29 -19.60
N LEU A 101 5.39 -11.95 -18.41
CA LEU A 101 6.79 -11.56 -18.21
C LEU A 101 7.70 -12.74 -17.78
N ALA A 102 7.16 -13.71 -17.05
CA ALA A 102 7.94 -14.80 -16.47
C ALA A 102 8.30 -15.89 -17.52
N PRO A 103 9.42 -16.61 -17.32
CA PRO A 103 9.75 -17.77 -18.16
C PRO A 103 8.66 -18.85 -18.10
N SER A 104 8.39 -19.50 -19.23
CA SER A 104 7.26 -20.44 -19.42
C SER A 104 7.24 -21.66 -18.49
N ASN A 105 8.35 -21.93 -17.81
CA ASN A 105 8.50 -23.07 -16.89
C ASN A 105 8.14 -22.74 -15.42
N MET A 106 7.76 -21.49 -15.13
CA MET A 106 7.44 -21.06 -13.76
C MET A 106 5.93 -21.15 -13.48
N LYS A 107 5.55 -21.76 -12.36
CA LYS A 107 4.17 -21.78 -11.88
C LYS A 107 3.90 -20.54 -11.04
N ILE A 108 3.13 -19.60 -11.60
CA ILE A 108 2.80 -18.34 -10.92
C ILE A 108 1.55 -18.52 -10.07
N LYS A 109 1.61 -18.05 -8.82
CA LYS A 109 0.48 -18.06 -7.91
C LYS A 109 0.44 -16.74 -7.15
N VAL A 110 -0.62 -15.97 -7.40
CA VAL A 110 -0.93 -14.74 -6.67
C VAL A 110 -1.96 -15.05 -5.59
N VAL A 111 -1.62 -14.75 -4.34
CA VAL A 111 -2.47 -14.97 -3.16
C VAL A 111 -2.99 -13.62 -2.69
N ALA A 112 -4.32 -13.48 -2.65
CA ALA A 112 -4.99 -12.26 -2.18
C ALA A 112 -5.93 -12.60 -1.01
N PRO A 113 -5.44 -12.59 0.24
CA PRO A 113 -6.28 -12.84 1.41
C PRO A 113 -7.43 -11.82 1.50
N PRO A 114 -8.61 -12.20 2.02
CA PRO A 114 -9.74 -11.27 2.17
C PRO A 114 -9.43 -10.13 3.15
N GLU A 115 -8.68 -10.41 4.23
CA GLU A 115 -8.30 -9.43 5.25
C GLU A 115 -6.99 -8.70 4.93
N ARG A 116 -6.54 -8.71 3.67
CA ARG A 116 -5.23 -8.20 3.26
C ARG A 116 -4.99 -6.71 3.52
N LYS A 117 -6.05 -5.93 3.77
CA LYS A 117 -5.98 -4.54 4.25
C LYS A 117 -5.23 -4.43 5.59
N TYR A 118 -5.38 -5.42 6.47
CA TYR A 118 -4.79 -5.43 7.81
C TYR A 118 -3.70 -6.49 7.98
N SER A 119 -3.30 -7.21 6.93
CA SER A 119 -2.31 -8.30 7.03
C SER A 119 -1.01 -7.89 7.70
N VAL A 120 -0.53 -6.67 7.47
CA VAL A 120 0.69 -6.15 8.13
C VAL A 120 0.49 -6.08 9.64
N TRP A 121 -0.67 -5.58 10.09
CA TRP A 121 -0.99 -5.44 11.50
C TRP A 121 -1.26 -6.81 12.16
N ILE A 122 -1.98 -7.70 11.47
CA ILE A 122 -2.23 -9.08 11.94
C ILE A 122 -0.90 -9.85 12.07
N GLY A 123 0.01 -9.71 11.11
CA GLY A 123 1.34 -10.32 11.20
C GLY A 123 2.12 -9.83 12.42
N GLY A 124 2.06 -8.52 12.70
CA GLY A 124 2.66 -7.93 13.89
C GLY A 124 2.04 -8.42 15.20
N SER A 125 0.72 -8.52 15.28
CA SER A 125 0.02 -8.98 16.48
C SER A 125 0.24 -10.46 16.78
N ILE A 126 0.47 -11.28 15.76
CA ILE A 126 0.87 -12.69 15.91
C ILE A 126 2.34 -12.82 16.31
N LEU A 127 3.23 -11.99 15.74
CA LEU A 127 4.67 -12.04 15.99
C LEU A 127 5.05 -11.53 17.39
N ALA A 128 4.43 -10.44 17.84
CA ALA A 128 4.77 -9.77 19.10
C ALA A 128 4.77 -10.67 20.35
N PRO A 129 3.78 -11.56 20.59
CA PRO A 129 3.76 -12.42 21.77
C PRO A 129 4.68 -13.64 21.69
N LEU A 130 5.32 -13.93 20.55
CA LEU A 130 6.17 -15.11 20.42
C LEU A 130 7.42 -15.00 21.31
N SER A 131 7.69 -16.01 22.13
CA SER A 131 8.84 -16.06 23.04
C SER A 131 10.19 -15.94 22.32
N ALA A 132 10.27 -16.42 21.07
CA ALA A 132 11.43 -16.22 20.20
C ALA A 132 11.64 -14.74 19.85
N PHE A 133 10.57 -13.99 19.64
CA PHE A 133 10.60 -12.56 19.33
C PHE A 133 10.98 -11.71 20.56
N GLN A 134 10.61 -12.17 21.77
CA GLN A 134 10.99 -11.52 23.03
C GLN A 134 12.50 -11.34 23.18
N LYS A 135 13.28 -12.36 22.81
CA LYS A 135 14.74 -12.30 22.87
C LYS A 135 15.31 -11.26 21.92
N VAL A 136 14.73 -11.10 20.72
CA VAL A 136 15.24 -10.21 19.68
C VAL A 136 15.16 -8.74 20.10
N TYR A 137 13.99 -8.27 20.57
CA TYR A 137 13.87 -6.85 20.95
C TYR A 137 14.56 -6.54 22.28
N LEU A 138 14.60 -7.49 23.23
CA LEU A 138 15.33 -7.27 24.48
C LEU A 138 16.83 -7.14 24.22
N THR A 139 17.42 -7.99 23.37
CA THR A 139 18.83 -7.88 23.00
C THR A 139 19.13 -6.58 22.26
N ALA A 140 18.26 -6.16 21.32
CA ALA A 140 18.44 -4.90 20.61
C ALA A 140 18.38 -3.69 21.57
N VAL A 141 17.43 -3.69 22.50
CA VAL A 141 17.32 -2.64 23.52
C VAL A 141 18.54 -2.63 24.43
N THR A 142 18.94 -3.77 24.99
CA THR A 142 20.13 -3.84 25.86
C THR A 142 21.39 -3.37 25.15
N SER A 143 21.62 -3.79 23.90
CA SER A 143 22.77 -3.34 23.11
C SER A 143 22.75 -1.85 22.81
N LEU A 144 21.58 -1.24 22.61
CA LEU A 144 21.45 0.20 22.44
C LEU A 144 21.74 0.95 23.75
N LEU A 145 21.22 0.47 24.88
CA LEU A 145 21.46 1.07 26.18
C LEU A 145 22.95 1.04 26.55
N GLU A 146 23.61 -0.09 26.30
CA GLU A 146 25.06 -0.22 26.48
C GLU A 146 25.83 0.71 25.55
N LYS A 147 25.48 0.74 24.25
CA LYS A 147 26.16 1.58 23.25
C LYS A 147 26.09 3.08 23.58
N TYR A 148 24.98 3.55 24.10
CA TYR A 148 24.78 4.96 24.45
C TYR A 148 25.04 5.25 25.94
N GLY A 149 25.49 4.27 26.73
CA GLY A 149 25.76 4.42 28.15
C GLY A 149 24.53 4.86 28.96
N ILE A 150 23.33 4.48 28.52
CA ILE A 150 22.07 4.85 29.16
C ILE A 150 21.75 3.82 30.24
N ASP A 151 21.69 4.26 31.50
CA ASP A 151 21.23 3.39 32.59
C ASP A 151 19.72 3.12 32.44
N PRO A 152 19.26 1.86 32.37
CA PRO A 152 17.85 1.52 32.30
C PRO A 152 17.00 2.16 33.41
N LYS A 153 17.59 2.46 34.57
CA LYS A 153 16.89 3.13 35.69
C LYS A 153 16.60 4.61 35.44
N GLN A 154 17.32 5.24 34.51
CA GLN A 154 17.07 6.62 34.07
C GLN A 154 15.95 6.70 33.04
N ILE A 155 15.59 5.57 32.43
CA ILE A 155 14.44 5.48 31.54
C ILE A 155 13.20 5.49 32.42
N GLY A 156 12.57 6.65 32.52
CA GLY A 156 11.26 6.79 33.17
C GLY A 156 10.25 5.81 32.58
N ARG A 157 9.14 5.59 33.30
CA ARG A 157 8.06 4.71 32.84
C ARG A 157 7.63 5.13 31.43
N LEU A 158 7.88 4.28 30.43
CA LEU A 158 7.30 4.45 29.11
C LEU A 158 5.80 4.23 29.29
N GLU A 159 5.03 5.31 29.44
CA GLU A 159 3.61 5.23 29.17
C GLU A 159 3.49 4.90 27.69
N VAL A 160 3.26 3.62 27.41
CA VAL A 160 2.71 3.19 26.13
C VAL A 160 1.26 3.66 26.12
N GLY A 161 1.08 4.98 26.03
CA GLY A 161 -0.14 5.53 25.48
C GLY A 161 -0.26 4.95 24.09
N SER A 162 -1.45 4.50 23.73
CA SER A 162 -1.79 3.75 22.53
C SER A 162 -1.40 4.41 21.19
N GLU A 163 -0.70 5.55 21.18
CA GLU A 163 -0.42 6.32 19.98
C GLU A 163 0.90 7.08 20.15
N THR A 164 1.93 6.71 19.38
CA THR A 164 3.09 7.59 19.18
C THR A 164 2.63 8.92 18.57
N VAL A 165 3.37 10.02 18.77
CA VAL A 165 3.07 11.32 18.13
C VAL A 165 2.93 11.18 16.61
N ILE A 166 3.65 10.23 16.01
CA ILE A 166 3.55 9.86 14.59
C ILE A 166 2.19 9.20 14.28
N ASP A 167 1.70 8.26 15.10
CA ASP A 167 0.37 7.68 14.91
C ASP A 167 -0.76 8.64 15.26
N LYS A 168 -0.59 9.54 16.24
CA LYS A 168 -1.49 10.69 16.43
C LYS A 168 -1.49 11.59 15.22
N SER A 169 -0.33 11.88 14.61
CA SER A 169 -0.29 12.71 13.40
C SER A 169 -0.98 12.04 12.21
N LYS A 170 -0.88 10.71 12.07
CA LYS A 170 -1.57 9.93 11.03
C LYS A 170 -3.06 9.79 11.29
N SER A 171 -3.45 9.58 12.55
CA SER A 171 -4.85 9.50 13.00
C SER A 171 -5.53 10.86 12.88
N ILE A 172 -4.89 11.94 13.34
CA ILE A 172 -5.32 13.34 13.16
C ILE A 172 -5.36 13.70 11.68
N LYS A 173 -4.39 13.27 10.85
CA LYS A 173 -4.48 13.46 9.40
C LYS A 173 -5.70 12.74 8.81
N THR A 174 -5.95 11.51 9.22
CA THR A 174 -7.09 10.71 8.74
C THR A 174 -8.42 11.32 9.19
N PHE A 175 -8.50 11.79 10.43
CA PHE A 175 -9.67 12.44 11.01
C PHE A 175 -9.90 13.86 10.46
N LEU A 176 -8.85 14.66 10.30
CA LEU A 176 -8.92 15.98 9.65
C LEU A 176 -9.27 15.83 8.17
N MET A 177 -8.79 14.81 7.47
CA MET A 177 -9.20 14.54 6.10
C MET A 177 -10.71 14.30 5.99
N GLN A 178 -11.30 13.58 6.95
CA GLN A 178 -12.75 13.36 7.01
C GLN A 178 -13.52 14.66 7.31
N ILE A 179 -12.99 15.53 8.18
CA ILE A 179 -13.60 16.84 8.49
C ILE A 179 -13.46 17.83 7.32
N PHE A 180 -12.33 17.82 6.61
CA PHE A 180 -12.09 18.73 5.49
C PHE A 180 -12.74 18.27 4.18
N GLU A 181 -13.06 16.98 4.02
CA GLU A 181 -13.99 16.51 2.97
C GLU A 181 -15.38 17.18 3.10
N LEU A 182 -15.78 17.54 4.33
CA LEU A 182 -17.05 18.26 4.59
C LEU A 182 -16.95 19.78 4.36
N VAL A 183 -15.74 20.36 4.33
CA VAL A 183 -15.53 21.80 4.11
C VAL A 183 -14.68 22.00 2.85
N ARG A 184 -15.35 22.01 1.67
CA ARG A 184 -14.73 22.33 0.37
C ARG A 184 -14.21 23.78 0.36
N ASN A 185 -13.00 23.99 0.86
CA ASN A 185 -12.31 25.27 0.73
C ASN A 185 -10.84 25.03 0.34
N GLU A 186 -10.58 24.95 -0.96
CA GLU A 186 -9.31 24.51 -1.56
C GLU A 186 -8.11 25.38 -1.14
N GLY A 187 -8.32 26.63 -0.73
CA GLY A 187 -7.27 27.55 -0.30
C GLY A 187 -6.66 27.24 1.09
N LEU A 188 -7.41 26.58 1.97
CA LEU A 188 -6.95 26.22 3.33
C LEU A 188 -6.10 24.94 3.33
N VAL A 189 -6.42 23.99 2.45
CA VAL A 189 -5.72 22.69 2.32
C VAL A 189 -4.27 22.89 1.88
N VAL A 190 -4.01 23.78 0.92
CA VAL A 190 -2.65 24.07 0.42
C VAL A 190 -1.80 24.80 1.47
N ARG A 191 -2.39 25.72 2.24
CA ARG A 191 -1.69 26.42 3.34
C ARG A 191 -1.34 25.46 4.49
N MET A 192 -2.20 24.47 4.78
CA MET A 192 -1.97 23.52 5.85
C MET A 192 -1.00 22.39 5.46
N LEU A 193 -1.01 21.92 4.20
CA LEU A 193 0.04 21.01 3.69
C LEU A 193 1.43 21.62 3.80
N ARG A 194 1.55 22.95 3.61
CA ARG A 194 2.80 23.68 3.87
C ARG A 194 3.20 23.67 5.34
N LEU A 195 2.22 23.82 6.25
CA LEU A 195 2.43 23.85 7.70
C LEU A 195 2.79 22.46 8.26
N VAL A 196 2.16 21.39 7.76
CA VAL A 196 2.52 20.00 8.07
C VAL A 196 3.93 19.68 7.56
N ARG A 197 4.29 20.11 6.34
CA ARG A 197 5.66 19.94 5.82
C ARG A 197 6.70 20.70 6.65
N ILE A 198 6.37 21.88 7.17
CA ILE A 198 7.23 22.70 8.04
C ILE A 198 7.40 22.06 9.43
N LEU A 199 6.35 21.40 9.94
CA LEU A 199 6.42 20.66 11.21
C LEU A 199 7.17 19.33 11.07
N GLU A 200 7.04 18.64 9.93
CA GLU A 200 7.81 17.43 9.60
C GLU A 200 9.29 17.72 9.30
N SER A 201 9.63 18.93 8.84
CA SER A 201 11.03 19.31 8.54
C SER A 201 11.82 19.88 9.72
N ASN A 202 11.16 20.16 10.86
CA ASN A 202 11.79 20.71 12.07
C ASN A 202 11.86 19.69 13.24
N LEU A 203 11.73 18.40 12.92
CA LEU A 203 11.94 17.26 13.83
C LEU A 203 13.09 16.39 13.31
#